data_AF-A0A529HRY6-F1
#
_entry.id   AF-A0A529HRY6-F1
#
_cell.length_a   1.000
_cell.length_b   1.000
_cell.length_c   1.000
_cell.angle_alpha   90.00
_cell.angle_beta   90.00
_cell.angle_gamma   90.00
#
_symmetry.space_group_name_H-M   'P 1'
#
loop_
_entity.id
_entity.type
_entity.pdbx_description
1 polymer ?
#
loop_
_entity_poly.entity_id
_entity_poly.type
_entity_poly.pdbx_seq_one_letter_code
_entity_poly.pdbx_strand_id
1 'polypeptide(L)'
;VWDVAVERLEQNPPDEALIAKGLSQAEAVLRTLSALKADGPWLLGSQLTLADLHAAPIVGHFVKVAEGRELLARFADISDWYARFADRASFARTEQAG
;
A
#
# COMPACT_ATOMS: atom_id res chain seq x y z
N VAL A 1 1.15 1.35 10.24
CA VAL A 1 1.40 1.01 8.80
C VAL A 1 2.37 2.01 8.19
N TRP A 2 2.12 3.32 8.31
CA TRP A 2 3.08 4.37 7.92
C TRP A 2 4.42 4.29 8.62
N ASP A 3 4.46 3.72 9.82
CA ASP A 3 5.67 3.59 10.64
C ASP A 3 6.79 2.88 9.88
N VAL A 4 6.49 1.92 9.00
CA VAL A 4 7.52 1.21 8.22
C VAL A 4 8.25 2.16 7.27
N ALA A 5 7.50 2.94 6.50
CA ALA A 5 8.08 3.85 5.51
C ALA A 5 8.71 5.07 6.20
N VAL A 6 8.08 5.62 7.23
CA VAL A 6 8.61 6.74 8.02
C VAL A 6 9.92 6.36 8.71
N GLU A 7 9.96 5.24 9.41
CA GLU A 7 11.19 4.78 10.08
C GLU A 7 12.32 4.54 9.07
N ARG A 8 12.02 3.96 7.91
CA ARG A 8 13.03 3.67 6.88
C ARG A 8 13.52 4.88 6.11
N LEU A 9 12.65 5.86 5.84
CA LEU A 9 12.98 7.00 4.98
C LEU A 9 13.46 8.22 5.78
N GLU A 10 12.95 8.41 7.00
CA GLU A 10 13.13 9.66 7.76
C GLU A 10 13.99 9.50 9.02
N GLN A 11 14.14 8.29 9.56
CA GLN A 11 14.91 8.06 10.79
C GLN A 11 16.32 7.53 10.52
N ASN A 12 17.28 7.98 11.33
CA ASN A 12 18.66 7.52 11.27
C ASN A 12 19.32 7.50 12.68
N PRO A 13 19.56 6.33 13.30
CA PRO A 13 19.23 4.99 12.78
C PRO A 13 17.72 4.69 12.87
N PRO A 14 17.16 3.87 11.96
CA PRO A 14 15.78 3.39 12.06
C PRO A 14 15.55 2.52 13.31
N ASP A 15 14.34 2.56 13.88
CA ASP A 15 13.93 1.61 14.92
C ASP A 15 13.36 0.32 14.31
N GLU A 16 14.18 -0.73 14.32
CA GLU A 16 13.82 -2.04 13.76
C GLU A 16 12.62 -2.71 14.48
N ALA A 17 12.40 -2.42 15.76
CA ALA A 17 11.26 -2.97 16.49
C ALA A 17 9.95 -2.30 16.05
N LEU A 18 9.98 -0.98 15.79
CA LEU A 18 8.84 -0.26 15.22
C LEU A 18 8.55 -0.73 13.79
N ILE A 19 9.57 -0.96 12.97
CA ILE A 19 9.43 -1.51 11.62
C ILE A 19 8.77 -2.89 11.66
N ALA A 20 9.27 -3.81 12.49
CA ALA A 20 8.71 -5.15 12.61
C ALA A 20 7.23 -5.12 13.03
N LYS A 21 6.87 -4.26 14.00
CA LYS A 21 5.49 -4.05 14.43
C LYS A 21 4.64 -3.47 13.31
N GLY A 22 5.16 -2.48 12.58
CA GLY A 22 4.50 -1.86 11.44
C GLY A 22 4.21 -2.85 10.31
N LEU A 23 5.16 -3.74 10.01
CA LEU A 23 4.99 -4.81 9.01
C LEU A 23 3.91 -5.82 9.44
N SER A 24 3.89 -6.22 10.72
CA SER A 24 2.84 -7.10 11.23
C SER A 24 1.44 -6.47 11.09
N GLN A 25 1.32 -5.16 11.37
CA GLN A 25 0.06 -4.44 11.17
C GLN A 25 -0.31 -4.33 9.69
N ALA A 26 0.67 -4.02 8.83
CA ALA A 26 0.45 -3.91 7.39
C ALA A 26 -0.02 -5.25 6.80
N GLU A 27 0.55 -6.38 7.24
CA GLU A 27 0.12 -7.71 6.81
C GLU A 27 -1.35 -7.97 7.17
N ALA A 28 -1.77 -7.61 8.39
CA ALA A 28 -3.16 -7.76 8.81
C ALA A 28 -4.10 -6.91 7.95
N VAL A 29 -3.73 -5.66 7.64
CA VAL A 29 -4.52 -4.76 6.79
C VAL A 29 -4.63 -5.30 5.37
N LEU A 30 -3.51 -5.72 4.75
CA LEU A 30 -3.52 -6.26 3.38
C LEU A 30 -4.35 -7.54 3.28
N ARG A 31 -4.26 -8.42 4.29
CA ARG A 31 -5.09 -9.62 4.38
C ARG A 31 -6.58 -9.27 4.47
N THR A 32 -6.95 -8.28 5.28
CA THR A 32 -8.34 -7.82 5.39
C THR A 32 -8.83 -7.18 4.10
N LEU A 33 -8.00 -6.35 3.44
CA LEU A 33 -8.35 -5.74 2.16
C LEU A 33 -8.57 -6.81 1.08
N SER A 34 -7.68 -7.79 0.98
CA SER A 34 -7.82 -8.92 0.06
C SER A 34 -9.10 -9.72 0.33
N ALA A 35 -9.40 -10.02 1.60
CA ALA A 35 -10.61 -10.76 1.97
C ALA A 35 -11.92 -9.99 1.71
N LEU A 36 -11.91 -8.66 1.81
CA LEU A 36 -13.09 -7.81 1.60
C LEU A 36 -13.24 -7.35 0.15
N LYS A 37 -12.19 -7.49 -0.66
CA LYS A 37 -12.20 -7.05 -2.04
C LYS A 37 -13.26 -7.81 -2.83
N ALA A 38 -14.13 -7.08 -3.52
CA ALA A 38 -15.11 -7.68 -4.42
C ALA A 38 -14.48 -8.06 -5.77
N ASP A 39 -15.14 -8.99 -6.47
CA ASP A 39 -14.75 -9.39 -7.82
C ASP A 39 -14.72 -8.18 -8.77
N GLY A 40 -13.62 -8.02 -9.49
CA GLY A 40 -13.41 -6.92 -10.44
C GLY A 40 -12.09 -6.18 -10.24
N PRO A 41 -11.86 -5.11 -11.02
CA PRO A 41 -10.59 -4.38 -11.01
C PRO A 41 -10.38 -3.44 -9.80
N TRP A 42 -11.43 -3.06 -9.09
CA TRP A 42 -11.38 -2.09 -7.98
C TRP A 42 -11.77 -2.73 -6.65
N LEU A 43 -11.56 -2.05 -5.52
CA LEU A 43 -11.79 -2.61 -4.19
C LEU A 43 -13.24 -3.07 -3.97
N LEU A 44 -14.20 -2.29 -4.47
CA LEU A 44 -15.64 -2.56 -4.35
C LEU A 44 -16.27 -3.07 -5.66
N GLY A 45 -15.46 -3.63 -6.56
CA GLY A 45 -15.92 -4.32 -7.77
C GLY A 45 -15.55 -3.62 -9.07
N SER A 46 -16.54 -3.34 -9.92
CA SER A 46 -16.33 -2.85 -11.30
C SER A 46 -16.04 -1.35 -11.42
N GLN A 47 -16.36 -0.56 -10.40
CA GLN A 47 -16.21 0.90 -10.43
C GLN A 47 -15.13 1.40 -9.47
N LEU A 48 -14.38 2.41 -9.91
CA LEU A 48 -13.49 3.18 -9.05
C LEU A 48 -14.34 3.96 -8.05
N THR A 49 -13.99 3.89 -6.76
CA THR A 49 -14.71 4.56 -5.69
C THR A 49 -13.78 5.35 -4.78
N LEU A 50 -14.37 6.07 -3.81
CA LEU A 50 -13.61 6.71 -2.74
C LEU A 50 -12.77 5.72 -1.93
N ALA A 51 -13.16 4.43 -1.86
CA ALA A 51 -12.36 3.42 -1.18
C ALA A 51 -10.98 3.27 -1.85
N ASP A 52 -10.95 3.22 -3.19
CA ASP A 52 -9.70 3.13 -3.95
C ASP A 52 -8.87 4.41 -3.80
N LEU A 53 -9.52 5.57 -3.95
CA LEU A 53 -8.87 6.89 -3.83
C LEU A 53 -8.26 7.11 -2.44
N HIS A 54 -8.85 6.53 -1.40
CA HIS A 54 -8.36 6.63 -0.03
C HIS A 54 -7.21 5.65 0.26
N ALA A 55 -7.34 4.40 -0.19
CA ALA A 55 -6.36 3.34 0.11
C ALA A 55 -5.07 3.48 -0.71
N ALA A 56 -5.16 3.89 -1.98
CA ALA A 56 -4.02 3.90 -2.89
C ALA A 56 -2.85 4.79 -2.44
N PRO A 57 -3.04 6.01 -1.92
CA PRO A 57 -1.93 6.81 -1.39
C PRO A 57 -1.22 6.14 -0.20
N ILE A 58 -1.95 5.43 0.65
CA ILE A 58 -1.40 4.73 1.82
C ILE A 58 -0.48 3.59 1.35
N VAL A 59 -0.97 2.77 0.41
CA VAL A 59 -0.17 1.71 -0.20
C VAL A 59 1.00 2.30 -0.99
N GLY A 60 0.79 3.41 -1.69
CA GLY A 60 1.85 4.08 -2.44
C GLY A 60 3.00 4.58 -1.59
N HIS A 61 2.70 5.10 -0.40
CA HIS A 61 3.75 5.44 0.55
C HIS A 61 4.46 4.18 1.11
N PHE A 62 3.69 3.14 1.44
CA PHE A 62 4.23 1.88 1.97
C PHE A 62 5.21 1.19 1.02
N VAL A 63 4.96 1.21 -0.30
CA VAL A 63 5.83 0.56 -1.30
C VAL A 63 7.06 1.37 -1.71
N LYS A 64 7.28 2.57 -1.13
CA LYS A 64 8.54 3.31 -1.32
C LYS A 64 9.74 2.55 -0.75
N VAL A 65 9.53 1.67 0.24
CA VAL A 65 10.57 0.87 0.89
C VAL A 65 10.54 -0.61 0.47
N ALA A 66 11.65 -1.32 0.62
CA ALA A 66 11.79 -2.69 0.12
C ALA A 66 10.84 -3.66 0.81
N GLU A 67 10.75 -3.60 2.15
CA GLU A 67 9.89 -4.47 2.95
C GLU A 67 8.41 -4.29 2.59
N GLY A 68 8.02 -3.06 2.22
CA GLY A 68 6.66 -2.78 1.77
C GLY A 68 6.31 -3.41 0.43
N ARG A 69 7.26 -3.35 -0.54
CA ARG A 69 7.11 -4.04 -1.84
C ARG A 69 7.05 -5.55 -1.66
N GLU A 70 7.94 -6.11 -0.85
CA GLU A 70 8.00 -7.54 -0.57
C GLU A 70 6.72 -8.05 0.10
N LEU A 71 6.18 -7.31 1.07
CA LEU A 71 4.94 -7.69 1.73
C LEU A 71 3.74 -7.58 0.79
N LEU A 72 3.64 -6.51 -0.01
CA LEU A 72 2.54 -6.33 -0.95
C LEU A 72 2.50 -7.47 -1.98
N ALA A 73 3.67 -7.90 -2.49
CA ALA A 73 3.78 -8.97 -3.48
C ALA A 73 3.21 -10.33 -3.02
N ARG A 74 2.99 -10.52 -1.71
CA ARG A 74 2.32 -11.72 -1.15
C ARG A 74 0.80 -11.72 -1.37
N PHE A 75 0.22 -10.60 -1.77
CA PHE A 75 -1.21 -10.40 -2.02
C PHE A 75 -1.43 -9.99 -3.49
N ALA A 76 -1.59 -10.98 -4.37
CA ALA A 76 -1.61 -10.77 -5.82
C ALA A 76 -2.77 -9.86 -6.28
N ASP A 77 -3.96 -10.05 -5.72
CA ASP A 77 -5.16 -9.27 -6.01
C ASP A 77 -5.01 -7.78 -5.62
N ILE A 78 -4.38 -7.50 -4.48
CA ILE A 78 -4.09 -6.14 -4.03
C ILE A 78 -2.90 -5.55 -4.82
N SER A 79 -1.90 -6.35 -5.17
CA SER A 79 -0.79 -5.94 -6.04
C SER A 79 -1.30 -5.49 -7.41
N ASP A 80 -2.17 -6.28 -8.03
CA ASP A 80 -2.77 -5.99 -9.34
C ASP A 80 -3.66 -4.75 -9.28
N TRP A 81 -4.46 -4.61 -8.22
CA TRP A 81 -5.25 -3.41 -7.96
C TRP A 81 -4.36 -2.16 -7.83
N TYR A 82 -3.30 -2.24 -7.04
CA TYR A 82 -2.40 -1.10 -6.83
C TYR A 82 -1.66 -0.72 -8.10
N ALA A 83 -1.13 -1.70 -8.85
CA ALA A 83 -0.47 -1.46 -10.13
C ALA A 83 -1.39 -0.76 -11.13
N ARG A 84 -2.65 -1.20 -11.23
CA ARG A 84 -3.68 -0.55 -12.05
C ARG A 84 -3.97 0.88 -11.59
N PHE A 85 -4.04 1.11 -10.28
CA PHE A 85 -4.32 2.44 -9.74
C PHE A 85 -3.13 3.39 -9.98
N ALA A 86 -1.91 2.91 -9.76
CA ALA A 86 -0.67 3.67 -9.91
C ALA A 86 -0.45 4.16 -11.35
N ASP A 87 -0.86 3.38 -12.35
CA ASP A 87 -0.79 3.74 -13.77
C ASP A 87 -1.76 4.88 -14.19
N ARG A 88 -2.71 5.24 -13.32
CA ARG A 88 -3.64 6.33 -13.61
C ARG A 88 -2.91 7.68 -13.61
N ALA A 89 -3.03 8.42 -14.72
CA ALA A 89 -2.45 9.75 -14.85
C ALA A 89 -2.88 10.75 -13.75
N SER A 90 -4.06 10.58 -13.15
CA SER A 90 -4.48 11.41 -12.01
C SER A 90 -3.66 11.16 -10.75
N PHE A 91 -3.22 9.92 -10.54
CA PHE A 91 -2.43 9.53 -9.37
C PHE A 91 -0.94 9.80 -9.59
N ALA A 92 -0.39 9.36 -10.72
CA ALA A 92 1.02 9.56 -11.07
C ALA A 92 1.43 11.06 -11.07
N ARG A 93 0.53 11.96 -11.47
CA ARG A 93 0.80 13.42 -11.44
C ARG A 93 0.73 14.05 -10.04
N THR A 94 0.25 13.32 -9.05
CA THR A 94 0.14 13.79 -7.66
C THR A 94 1.11 13.09 -6.73
N GLU A 95 1.90 12.16 -7.25
CA GLU A 95 2.95 11.51 -6.47
C GLU A 95 4.00 12.56 -6.11
N GLN A 96 4.19 12.81 -4.81
CA GLN A 96 5.32 13.61 -4.36
C GLN A 96 6.59 12.80 -4.62
N ALA A 97 7.50 13.38 -5.42
CA ALA A 97 8.87 12.90 -5.54
C ALA A 97 9.42 12.77 -4.12
N GLY A 98 9.74 11.53 -3.74
CA GLY A 98 10.40 11.22 -2.48
C GLY A 98 11.87 11.64 -2.51
#